data_AF-A0A7R9W846-F1
#
_entry.id   AF-A0A7R9W846-F1
#
_cell.length_a   1.000
_cell.length_b   1.000
_cell.length_c   1.000
_cell.angle_alpha   90.00
_cell.angle_beta   90.00
_cell.angle_gamma   90.00
#
_symmetry.space_group_name_H-M   'P 1'
#
loop_
_entity.id
_entity.type
_entity.pdbx_description
1 polymer ?
#
loop_
_entity_poly.entity_id
_entity_poly.type
_entity_poly.pdbx_seq_one_letter_code
_entity_poly.pdbx_strand_id
1 'polypeptide(L)'
;LNLAGHSPDPTRLNGRAMHEDDLLRRSAEKNNPISEYYFRMSAAFVAYLFRDYDRAAEHCDSIEDFGTRFPAAYSSSVQAFYDGLVSFAMARKSAGEKRRRYWKERGRRAIQKFQRWSKDCPRNNAHKVLLLKAENFALKGRKSRKYRRRAAAAFRASAATAKENGFVNDEAIAHERAALFYQEIVGDNLLYKEHLYLSLSLYRAWGATAKV
;
A
#
# COMPACT_ATOMS: atom_id res chain seq x y z
N LEU A 1 16.37 7.40 0.78
CA LEU A 1 17.60 6.60 0.52
C LEU A 1 17.26 5.24 -0.09
N ASN A 2 16.41 4.43 0.54
CA ASN A 2 15.95 3.15 0.01
C ASN A 2 15.34 3.22 -1.39
N LEU A 3 14.30 4.04 -1.55
CA LEU A 3 13.62 4.19 -2.83
C LEU A 3 14.51 4.79 -3.92
N ALA A 4 15.54 5.55 -3.55
CA ALA A 4 16.49 6.17 -4.48
C ALA A 4 17.63 5.23 -4.92
N GLY A 5 17.62 3.95 -4.53
CA GLY A 5 18.64 2.97 -4.93
C GLY A 5 19.97 3.13 -4.19
N HIS A 6 20.00 3.86 -3.08
CA HIS A 6 21.21 4.06 -2.28
C HIS A 6 21.31 3.11 -1.07
N SER A 7 20.43 2.11 -0.99
CA SER A 7 20.46 1.05 0.03
C SER A 7 20.89 -0.27 -0.62
N PRO A 8 21.79 -1.05 0.00
CA PRO A 8 22.16 -2.37 -0.50
C PRO A 8 20.98 -3.35 -0.52
N ASP A 9 20.06 -3.21 0.44
CA ASP A 9 18.77 -3.88 0.42
C ASP A 9 17.67 -2.81 0.46
N PRO A 10 16.93 -2.58 -0.64
CA PRO A 10 15.93 -1.54 -0.68
C PRO A 10 14.70 -1.90 0.15
N THR A 11 14.52 -3.16 0.58
CA THR A 11 13.36 -3.66 1.34
C THR A 11 13.46 -3.43 2.85
N ARG A 12 14.66 -3.15 3.36
CA ARG A 12 14.94 -2.91 4.79
C ARG A 12 15.49 -1.51 4.99
N LEU A 13 15.15 -0.85 6.10
CA LEU A 13 15.70 0.47 6.42
C LEU A 13 17.14 0.36 6.95
N ASN A 14 18.03 -0.21 6.14
CA ASN A 14 19.44 -0.45 6.43
C ASN A 14 20.31 0.25 5.40
N GLY A 15 20.57 1.54 5.63
CA GLY A 15 21.40 2.37 4.78
C GLY A 15 22.31 3.29 5.60
N ARG A 16 23.12 4.10 4.91
CA ARG A 16 24.13 4.96 5.56
C ARG A 16 23.60 5.90 6.65
N ALA A 17 22.33 6.30 6.57
CA ALA A 17 21.72 7.20 7.55
C ALA A 17 20.94 6.47 8.66
N MET A 18 20.63 5.18 8.49
CA MET A 18 19.60 4.50 9.27
C MET A 18 19.79 2.99 9.28
N HIS A 19 19.78 2.37 10.46
CA HIS A 19 19.72 0.91 10.65
C HIS A 19 18.47 0.55 11.45
N GLU A 20 17.64 -0.33 10.90
CA GLU A 20 16.30 -0.62 11.41
C GLU A 20 16.34 -1.22 12.82
N ASP A 21 17.21 -2.22 13.03
CA ASP A 21 17.34 -2.92 14.31
C ASP A 21 17.87 -1.99 15.42
N ASP A 22 18.81 -1.10 15.08
CA ASP A 22 19.33 -0.09 16.00
C ASP A 22 18.28 0.93 16.41
N LEU A 23 17.39 1.30 15.49
CA LEU A 23 16.35 2.28 15.77
C LEU A 23 15.22 1.70 16.61
N LEU A 24 14.78 0.47 16.32
CA LEU A 24 13.77 -0.20 17.13
C LEU A 24 14.30 -0.39 18.55
N ARG A 25 15.56 -0.79 18.71
CA ARG A 25 16.23 -0.88 20.02
C ARG A 25 16.29 0.47 20.73
N ARG A 26 16.83 1.51 20.08
CA ARG A 26 16.95 2.87 20.68
C ARG A 26 15.60 3.48 21.04
N SER A 27 14.57 3.22 20.24
CA SER A 27 13.23 3.74 20.49
C SER A 27 12.58 3.07 21.70
N ALA A 28 12.79 1.76 21.86
CA ALA A 28 12.36 1.01 23.04
C ALA A 28 13.11 1.47 24.30
N GLU A 29 14.43 1.65 24.23
CA GLU A 29 15.26 2.15 25.33
C GLU A 29 14.87 3.56 25.79
N LYS A 30 14.45 4.43 24.87
CA LYS A 30 14.07 5.82 25.15
C LYS A 30 12.57 6.02 25.37
N ASN A 31 11.76 4.96 25.33
CA ASN A 31 10.31 5.00 25.43
C ASN A 31 9.67 6.10 24.53
N ASN A 32 10.08 6.16 23.25
CA ASN A 32 9.62 7.18 22.29
C ASN A 32 8.66 6.56 21.25
N PRO A 33 7.35 6.45 21.56
CA PRO A 33 6.39 5.75 20.71
C PRO A 33 6.13 6.45 19.37
N ILE A 34 6.38 7.75 19.28
CA ILE A 34 6.23 8.51 18.03
C ILE A 34 7.34 8.11 17.05
N SER A 35 8.59 8.03 17.52
CA SER A 35 9.72 7.62 16.68
C SER A 35 9.57 6.17 16.22
N GLU A 36 9.20 5.27 17.14
CA GLU A 36 8.91 3.88 16.82
C GLU A 36 7.84 3.75 15.73
N TYR A 37 6.75 4.49 15.87
CA TYR A 37 5.69 4.54 14.87
C TYR A 37 6.21 4.92 13.48
N TYR A 38 6.96 6.02 13.37
CA TYR A 38 7.45 6.48 12.07
C TYR A 38 8.43 5.48 11.44
N PHE A 39 9.27 4.82 12.23
CA PHE A 39 10.17 3.78 11.73
C PHE A 39 9.42 2.56 11.25
N ARG A 40 8.50 2.02 12.06
CA ARG A 40 7.68 0.85 11.67
C ARG A 40 6.82 1.15 10.45
N MET A 41 6.21 2.33 10.37
CA MET A 41 5.44 2.75 9.19
C MET A 41 6.31 2.87 7.94
N SER A 42 7.51 3.44 8.07
CA SER A 42 8.44 3.56 6.94
C SER A 42 8.93 2.18 6.47
N ALA A 43 9.19 1.26 7.40
CA ALA A 43 9.59 -0.11 7.09
C ALA A 43 8.44 -0.88 6.42
N ALA A 44 7.20 -0.76 6.94
CA ALA A 44 6.01 -1.35 6.34
C ALA A 44 5.78 -0.85 4.90
N PHE A 45 5.94 0.46 4.69
CA PHE A 45 5.79 1.09 3.39
C PHE A 45 6.80 0.57 2.38
N VAL A 46 8.07 0.55 2.75
CA VAL A 46 9.16 0.07 1.89
C VAL A 46 8.98 -1.43 1.58
N ALA A 47 8.74 -2.26 2.59
CA ALA A 47 8.48 -3.69 2.42
C ALA A 47 7.30 -3.93 1.46
N TYR A 48 6.20 -3.18 1.61
CA TYR A 48 5.05 -3.27 0.72
C TYR A 48 5.39 -2.93 -0.73
N LEU A 49 6.12 -1.84 -0.96
CA LEU A 49 6.51 -1.42 -2.31
C LEU A 49 7.40 -2.44 -3.01
N PHE A 50 8.27 -3.14 -2.27
CA PHE A 50 9.09 -4.24 -2.78
C PHE A 50 8.43 -5.61 -2.68
N ARG A 51 7.14 -5.65 -2.35
CA ARG A 51 6.29 -6.85 -2.33
C ARG A 51 6.67 -7.89 -1.26
N ASP A 52 7.44 -7.48 -0.27
CA ASP A 52 7.62 -8.24 0.97
C ASP A 52 6.42 -8.00 1.89
N TYR A 53 5.30 -8.64 1.53
CA TYR A 53 4.03 -8.45 2.23
C TYR A 53 4.01 -9.06 3.63
N ASP A 54 4.83 -10.07 3.90
CA ASP A 54 4.91 -10.68 5.23
C ASP A 54 5.53 -9.68 6.20
N ARG A 55 6.69 -9.12 5.83
CA ARG A 55 7.36 -8.09 6.65
C ARG A 55 6.51 -6.83 6.77
N ALA A 56 5.86 -6.41 5.69
CA ALA A 56 4.94 -5.27 5.74
C ALA A 56 3.80 -5.52 6.75
N ALA A 57 3.25 -6.73 6.80
CA ALA A 57 2.23 -7.14 7.76
C ALA A 57 2.76 -7.17 9.20
N GLU A 58 3.96 -7.70 9.42
CA GLU A 58 4.61 -7.71 10.74
C GLU A 58 4.76 -6.30 11.30
N HIS A 59 5.25 -5.35 10.48
CA HIS A 59 5.32 -3.96 10.90
C HIS A 59 3.94 -3.36 11.15
N CYS A 60 2.95 -3.57 10.27
CA CYS A 60 1.58 -3.10 10.49
C CYS A 60 0.91 -3.68 11.75
N ASP A 61 1.24 -4.92 12.13
CA ASP A 61 0.71 -5.57 13.34
C ASP A 61 1.37 -5.05 14.62
N SER A 62 2.65 -4.66 14.53
CA SER A 62 3.42 -4.09 15.65
C SER A 62 3.13 -2.62 15.94
N ILE A 63 2.29 -1.97 15.12
CA ILE A 63 1.93 -0.56 15.28
C ILE A 63 0.57 -0.49 15.96
N GLU A 64 0.54 0.05 17.19
CA GLU A 64 -0.73 0.46 17.81
C GLU A 64 -1.49 1.43 16.90
N ASP A 65 -2.84 1.45 16.94
CA ASP A 65 -3.62 2.40 16.13
C ASP A 65 -3.22 3.82 16.53
N PHE A 66 -2.38 4.46 15.72
CA PHE A 66 -1.84 5.79 15.99
C PHE A 66 -2.95 6.82 16.01
N GLY A 67 -4.08 6.54 15.33
CA GLY A 67 -5.29 7.36 15.40
C GLY A 67 -5.99 7.32 16.76
N THR A 68 -5.83 6.26 17.56
CA THR A 68 -6.32 6.23 18.94
C THR A 68 -5.53 7.17 19.84
N ARG A 69 -4.22 7.29 19.59
CA ARG A 69 -3.31 8.12 20.39
C ARG A 69 -3.21 9.57 19.87
N PHE A 70 -3.35 9.76 18.55
CA PHE A 70 -3.22 11.03 17.83
C PHE A 70 -4.26 11.16 16.70
N PRO A 71 -5.55 11.35 17.04
CA PRO A 71 -6.68 11.25 16.09
C PRO A 71 -6.68 12.28 14.95
N ALA A 72 -5.93 13.38 15.07
CA ALA A 72 -5.82 14.41 14.04
C ALA A 72 -4.55 14.31 13.17
N ALA A 73 -3.66 13.35 13.45
CA ALA A 73 -2.41 13.23 12.70
C ALA A 73 -2.67 12.69 11.29
N TYR A 74 -2.14 13.37 10.27
CA TYR A 74 -2.18 12.88 8.87
C TYR A 74 -1.63 11.46 8.73
N SER A 75 -0.67 11.09 9.58
CA SER A 75 -0.08 9.75 9.65
C SER A 75 -1.13 8.64 9.88
N SER A 76 -2.24 8.94 10.54
CA SER A 76 -3.36 7.98 10.69
C SER A 76 -3.98 7.57 9.34
N SER A 77 -4.03 8.49 8.37
CA SER A 77 -4.48 8.21 7.00
C SER A 77 -3.46 7.32 6.28
N VAL A 78 -2.17 7.68 6.37
CA VAL A 78 -1.08 6.88 5.79
C VAL A 78 -1.10 5.45 6.33
N GLN A 79 -1.19 5.27 7.65
CA GLN A 79 -1.30 3.97 8.30
C GLN A 79 -2.50 3.18 7.80
N ALA A 80 -3.69 3.76 7.83
CA ALA A 80 -4.89 3.07 7.38
C ALA A 80 -4.83 2.65 5.90
N PHE A 81 -4.15 3.42 5.06
CA PHE A 81 -4.04 3.14 3.63
C PHE A 81 -3.15 1.92 3.38
N TYR A 82 -1.91 1.96 3.90
CA TYR A 82 -0.97 0.86 3.72
C TYR A 82 -1.41 -0.41 4.47
N ASP A 83 -2.01 -0.28 5.66
CA ASP A 83 -2.61 -1.43 6.36
C ASP A 83 -3.69 -2.11 5.50
N GLY A 84 -4.53 -1.32 4.83
CA GLY A 84 -5.54 -1.83 3.91
C GLY A 84 -4.94 -2.54 2.69
N LEU A 85 -3.91 -1.96 2.10
CA LEU A 85 -3.20 -2.54 0.94
C LEU A 85 -2.46 -3.84 1.29
N VAL A 86 -1.71 -3.85 2.40
CA VAL A 86 -1.05 -5.03 2.95
C VAL A 86 -2.07 -6.10 3.28
N SER A 87 -3.18 -5.73 3.91
CA SER A 87 -4.28 -6.66 4.20
C SER A 87 -4.80 -7.36 2.95
N PHE A 88 -5.05 -6.64 1.86
CA PHE A 88 -5.51 -7.28 0.63
C PHE A 88 -4.43 -8.14 -0.04
N ALA A 89 -3.16 -7.76 0.04
CA ALA A 89 -2.06 -8.58 -0.43
C ALA A 89 -1.94 -9.89 0.37
N MET A 90 -2.00 -9.82 1.70
CA MET A 90 -1.99 -10.98 2.59
C MET A 90 -3.21 -11.88 2.40
N ALA A 91 -4.39 -11.30 2.17
CA ALA A 91 -5.59 -12.07 1.82
C ALA A 91 -5.45 -12.83 0.50
N ARG A 92 -4.68 -12.30 -0.47
CA ARG A 92 -4.40 -12.98 -1.75
C ARG A 92 -3.39 -14.12 -1.58
N LYS A 93 -2.37 -13.93 -0.74
CA LYS A 93 -1.33 -14.92 -0.44
C LYS A 93 -1.81 -16.06 0.48
N SER A 94 -2.81 -15.79 1.31
CA SER A 94 -3.31 -16.75 2.31
C SER A 94 -3.87 -18.04 1.68
N ALA A 95 -3.29 -19.19 2.07
CA ALA A 95 -3.77 -20.52 1.66
C ALA A 95 -5.07 -20.95 2.37
N GLY A 96 -5.26 -20.56 3.64
CA GLY A 96 -6.42 -20.96 4.45
C GLY A 96 -7.57 -19.95 4.44
N GLU A 97 -8.82 -20.43 4.42
CA GLU A 97 -10.00 -19.56 4.37
C GLU A 97 -10.09 -18.63 5.60
N LYS A 98 -9.78 -19.13 6.80
CA LYS A 98 -9.81 -18.33 8.04
C LYS A 98 -8.85 -17.14 7.97
N ARG A 99 -7.59 -17.39 7.60
CA ARG A 99 -6.56 -16.33 7.47
C ARG A 99 -6.91 -15.36 6.34
N ARG A 100 -7.38 -15.87 5.21
CA ARG A 100 -7.87 -15.05 4.10
C ARG A 100 -9.04 -14.15 4.51
N ARG A 101 -9.99 -14.68 5.28
CA ARG A 101 -11.17 -13.93 5.78
C ARG A 101 -10.72 -12.82 6.73
N TYR A 102 -9.84 -13.13 7.68
CA TYR A 102 -9.27 -12.15 8.62
C TYR A 102 -8.70 -10.93 7.89
N TRP A 103 -7.76 -11.17 6.97
CA TRP A 103 -7.09 -10.10 6.22
C TRP A 103 -8.06 -9.32 5.33
N LYS A 104 -8.99 -10.02 4.68
CA LYS A 104 -10.01 -9.38 3.86
C LYS A 104 -10.92 -8.45 4.67
N GLU A 105 -11.33 -8.85 5.87
CA GLU A 105 -12.13 -7.97 6.75
C GLU A 105 -11.33 -6.78 7.26
N ARG A 106 -10.04 -6.95 7.58
CA ARG A 106 -9.14 -5.85 7.91
C ARG A 106 -9.04 -4.81 6.78
N GLY A 107 -8.81 -5.26 5.54
CA GLY A 107 -8.81 -4.38 4.37
C GLY A 107 -10.17 -3.70 4.13
N ARG A 108 -11.29 -4.36 4.43
CA ARG A 108 -12.63 -3.76 4.34
C ARG A 108 -12.86 -2.67 5.38
N ARG A 109 -12.31 -2.79 6.59
CA ARG A 109 -12.31 -1.70 7.58
C ARG A 109 -11.55 -0.48 7.08
N ALA A 110 -10.42 -0.67 6.39
CA ALA A 110 -9.71 0.43 5.75
C ALA A 110 -10.58 1.13 4.68
N ILE A 111 -11.28 0.36 3.82
CA ILE A 111 -12.25 0.93 2.87
C ILE A 111 -13.28 1.80 3.60
N GLN A 112 -13.87 1.31 4.70
CA GLN A 112 -14.87 2.06 5.47
C GLN A 112 -14.31 3.34 6.09
N LYS A 113 -13.08 3.30 6.65
CA LYS A 113 -12.38 4.50 7.16
C LYS A 113 -12.24 5.56 6.04
N PHE A 114 -11.68 5.17 4.89
CA PHE A 114 -11.50 6.10 3.78
C PHE A 114 -12.80 6.57 3.14
N GLN A 115 -13.85 5.75 3.13
CA GLN A 115 -15.17 6.19 2.65
C GLN A 115 -15.76 7.30 3.51
N ARG A 116 -15.48 7.30 4.82
CA ARG A 116 -15.86 8.40 5.71
C ARG A 116 -15.02 9.63 5.42
N TRP A 117 -13.69 9.51 5.45
CA TRP A 117 -12.78 10.64 5.21
C TRP A 117 -12.91 11.27 3.81
N SER A 118 -13.30 10.49 2.81
CA SER A 118 -13.55 10.99 1.46
C SER A 118 -14.83 11.81 1.34
N LYS A 119 -15.76 11.75 2.30
CA LYS A 119 -16.92 12.67 2.34
C LYS A 119 -16.47 14.08 2.69
N ASP A 120 -15.53 14.19 3.63
CA ASP A 120 -15.06 15.48 4.14
C ASP A 120 -13.96 16.06 3.26
N CYS A 121 -13.07 15.22 2.73
CA CYS A 121 -11.97 15.65 1.88
C CYS A 121 -11.73 14.66 0.70
N PRO A 122 -12.54 14.75 -0.37
CA PRO A 122 -12.46 13.84 -1.51
C PRO A 122 -11.13 13.93 -2.25
N ARG A 123 -10.59 15.15 -2.44
CA ARG A 123 -9.30 15.36 -3.16
C ARG A 123 -8.15 14.56 -2.56
N ASN A 124 -8.13 14.36 -1.24
CA ASN A 124 -7.05 13.66 -0.55
C ASN A 124 -7.27 12.14 -0.42
N ASN A 125 -8.52 11.69 -0.51
CA ASN A 125 -8.91 10.33 -0.08
C ASN A 125 -9.63 9.50 -1.16
N ALA A 126 -10.19 10.12 -2.20
CA ALA A 126 -11.00 9.41 -3.19
C ALA A 126 -10.21 8.34 -3.95
N HIS A 127 -9.00 8.67 -4.40
CA HIS A 127 -8.12 7.70 -5.09
C HIS A 127 -7.73 6.53 -4.20
N LYS A 128 -7.58 6.76 -2.88
CA LYS A 128 -7.28 5.71 -1.88
C LYS A 128 -8.47 4.77 -1.68
N VAL A 129 -9.70 5.30 -1.58
CA VAL A 129 -10.93 4.50 -1.56
C VAL A 129 -11.01 3.62 -2.80
N LEU A 130 -10.75 4.19 -3.98
CA LEU A 130 -10.82 3.50 -5.26
C LEU A 130 -9.80 2.37 -5.34
N LEU A 131 -8.56 2.60 -4.91
CA LEU A 131 -7.52 1.56 -4.92
C LEU A 131 -7.86 0.39 -4.01
N LEU A 132 -8.27 0.68 -2.77
CA LEU A 132 -8.66 -0.35 -1.81
C LEU A 132 -9.88 -1.16 -2.30
N LYS A 133 -10.84 -0.51 -2.94
CA LYS A 133 -11.98 -1.20 -3.59
C LYS A 133 -11.52 -2.08 -4.74
N ALA A 134 -10.58 -1.60 -5.57
CA ALA A 134 -10.03 -2.36 -6.68
C ALA A 134 -9.40 -3.67 -6.20
N GLU A 135 -8.58 -3.62 -5.14
CA GLU A 135 -7.98 -4.78 -4.48
C GLU A 135 -9.02 -5.77 -3.93
N ASN A 136 -10.05 -5.27 -3.23
CA ASN A 136 -11.13 -6.10 -2.71
C ASN A 136 -11.94 -6.78 -3.84
N PHE A 137 -12.15 -6.09 -4.97
CA PHE A 137 -12.78 -6.69 -6.15
C PHE A 137 -11.85 -7.72 -6.81
N ALA A 138 -10.55 -7.44 -6.91
CA ALA A 138 -9.54 -8.35 -7.44
C ALA A 138 -9.52 -9.68 -6.69
N LEU A 139 -9.65 -9.70 -5.35
CA LEU A 139 -9.77 -10.93 -4.56
C LEU A 139 -10.92 -11.86 -4.99
N LYS A 140 -11.98 -11.29 -5.58
CA LYS A 140 -13.12 -12.03 -6.12
C LYS A 140 -13.02 -12.26 -7.64
N GLY A 141 -12.13 -11.54 -8.32
CA GLY A 141 -11.99 -11.52 -9.78
C GLY A 141 -11.54 -12.86 -10.38
N ARG A 142 -10.79 -13.69 -9.64
CA ARG A 142 -10.38 -15.02 -10.10
C ARG A 142 -11.58 -15.90 -10.50
N LYS A 143 -12.69 -15.79 -9.76
CA LYS A 143 -13.89 -16.62 -9.95
C LYS A 143 -15.07 -15.89 -10.61
N SER A 144 -14.92 -14.63 -11.00
CA SER A 144 -16.06 -13.83 -11.47
C SER A 144 -15.68 -12.70 -12.41
N ARG A 145 -16.19 -12.78 -13.65
CA ARG A 145 -16.03 -11.74 -14.68
C ARG A 145 -16.59 -10.37 -14.24
N LYS A 146 -17.70 -10.36 -13.50
CA LYS A 146 -18.29 -9.13 -12.92
C LYS A 146 -17.30 -8.42 -12.00
N TYR A 147 -16.62 -9.16 -11.12
CA TYR A 147 -15.64 -8.59 -10.22
C TYR A 147 -14.35 -8.19 -10.93
N ARG A 148 -13.92 -8.90 -12.00
CA ARG A 148 -12.81 -8.44 -12.85
C ARG A 148 -13.09 -7.07 -13.47
N ARG A 149 -14.28 -6.88 -14.06
CA ARG A 149 -14.69 -5.59 -14.65
C ARG A 149 -14.70 -4.47 -13.60
N ARG A 150 -15.23 -4.74 -12.40
CA ARG A 150 -15.24 -3.77 -11.30
C ARG A 150 -13.83 -3.42 -10.80
N ALA A 151 -12.94 -4.41 -10.69
CA ALA A 151 -11.54 -4.19 -10.31
C ALA A 151 -10.82 -3.31 -11.35
N ALA A 152 -10.91 -3.66 -12.63
CA ALA A 152 -10.33 -2.89 -13.73
C ALA A 152 -10.80 -1.43 -13.74
N ALA A 153 -12.12 -1.20 -13.61
CA ALA A 153 -12.68 0.15 -13.54
C ALA A 153 -12.16 0.92 -12.32
N ALA A 154 -12.08 0.28 -11.16
CA ALA A 154 -11.62 0.92 -9.93
C ALA A 154 -10.11 1.24 -9.95
N PHE A 155 -9.28 0.38 -10.54
CA PHE A 155 -7.84 0.66 -10.72
C PHE A 155 -7.62 1.88 -11.62
N ARG A 156 -8.28 1.93 -12.79
CA ARG A 156 -8.18 3.08 -13.71
C ARG A 156 -8.67 4.36 -13.05
N ALA A 157 -9.81 4.30 -12.36
CA ALA A 157 -10.34 5.47 -11.64
C ALA A 157 -9.39 5.93 -10.53
N SER A 158 -8.79 5.01 -9.78
CA SER A 158 -7.82 5.35 -8.73
C SER A 158 -6.61 6.09 -9.30
N ALA A 159 -6.01 5.58 -10.38
CA ALA A 159 -4.86 6.22 -11.02
C ALA A 159 -5.23 7.61 -11.57
N ALA A 160 -6.35 7.73 -12.30
CA ALA A 160 -6.81 9.01 -12.83
C ALA A 160 -7.08 10.05 -11.73
N THR A 161 -7.76 9.66 -10.65
CA THR A 161 -8.03 10.57 -9.53
C THR A 161 -6.75 10.94 -8.76
N ALA A 162 -5.78 10.02 -8.62
CA ALA A 162 -4.49 10.32 -8.01
C ALA A 162 -3.72 11.37 -8.84
N LYS A 163 -3.68 11.16 -10.16
CA LYS A 163 -3.08 12.10 -11.12
C LYS A 163 -3.70 13.49 -11.04
N GLU A 164 -5.02 13.57 -11.10
CA GLU A 164 -5.78 14.82 -11.09
C GLU A 164 -5.56 15.63 -9.80
N ASN A 165 -5.31 14.96 -8.68
CA ASN A 165 -5.03 15.60 -7.39
C ASN A 165 -3.53 15.68 -7.05
N GLY A 166 -2.63 15.34 -7.98
CA GLY A 166 -1.17 15.51 -7.82
C GLY A 166 -0.47 14.46 -6.94
N PHE A 167 -1.09 13.31 -6.66
CA PHE A 167 -0.50 12.23 -5.87
C PHE A 167 0.31 11.26 -6.73
N VAL A 168 1.47 11.70 -7.22
CA VAL A 168 2.34 10.90 -8.13
C VAL A 168 2.72 9.53 -7.57
N ASN A 169 2.97 9.45 -6.26
CA ASN A 169 3.32 8.22 -5.58
C ASN A 169 2.13 7.23 -5.55
N ASP A 170 0.92 7.72 -5.26
CA ASP A 170 -0.28 6.88 -5.21
C ASP A 170 -0.71 6.48 -6.64
N GLU A 171 -0.48 7.32 -7.64
CA GLU A 171 -0.66 7.01 -9.07
C GLU A 171 0.27 5.87 -9.51
N ALA A 172 1.56 5.96 -9.17
CA ALA A 172 2.56 4.93 -9.47
C ALA A 172 2.15 3.57 -8.89
N ILE A 173 1.73 3.56 -7.61
CA ILE A 173 1.25 2.37 -6.92
C ILE A 173 -0.02 1.85 -7.59
N ALA A 174 -1.01 2.71 -7.90
CA ALA A 174 -2.25 2.28 -8.55
C ALA A 174 -1.98 1.57 -9.89
N HIS A 175 -1.06 2.11 -10.70
CA HIS A 175 -0.62 1.46 -11.94
C HIS A 175 0.12 0.14 -11.68
N GLU A 176 1.02 0.06 -10.69
CA GLU A 176 1.69 -1.21 -10.35
C GLU A 176 0.67 -2.29 -9.94
N ARG A 177 -0.30 -1.93 -9.11
CA ARG A 177 -1.35 -2.84 -8.64
C ARG A 177 -2.26 -3.29 -9.78
N ALA A 178 -2.58 -2.39 -10.71
CA ALA A 178 -3.32 -2.71 -11.93
C ALA A 178 -2.55 -3.69 -12.82
N ALA A 179 -1.25 -3.47 -13.04
CA ALA A 179 -0.40 -4.37 -13.81
C ALA A 179 -0.44 -5.79 -13.24
N LEU A 180 -0.22 -5.94 -11.92
CA LEU A 180 -0.31 -7.24 -11.23
C LEU A 180 -1.69 -7.88 -11.37
N PHE A 181 -2.76 -7.10 -11.29
CA PHE A 181 -4.11 -7.59 -11.52
C PHE A 181 -4.29 -8.16 -12.94
N TYR A 182 -3.83 -7.45 -13.96
CA TYR A 182 -3.93 -7.90 -15.35
C TYR A 182 -3.09 -9.14 -15.62
N GLN A 183 -1.90 -9.23 -15.01
CA GLN A 183 -1.04 -10.41 -15.12
C GLN A 183 -1.61 -11.63 -14.38
N GLU A 184 -1.96 -11.49 -13.10
CA GLU A 184 -2.27 -12.62 -12.22
C GLU A 184 -3.73 -13.08 -12.24
N ILE A 185 -4.67 -12.19 -12.62
CA ILE A 185 -6.11 -12.43 -12.47
C ILE A 185 -6.84 -12.42 -13.81
N VAL A 186 -6.43 -11.55 -14.74
CA VAL A 186 -7.06 -11.44 -16.06
C VAL A 186 -6.32 -12.30 -17.09
N GLY A 187 -4.99 -12.34 -17.03
CA GLY A 187 -4.14 -12.95 -18.06
C GLY A 187 -3.98 -12.07 -19.30
N ASP A 188 -4.04 -10.74 -19.15
CA ASP A 188 -3.94 -9.78 -20.26
C ASP A 188 -2.55 -9.13 -20.30
N ASN A 189 -1.68 -9.62 -21.18
CA ASN A 189 -0.30 -9.16 -21.28
C ASN A 189 -0.17 -7.74 -21.83
N LEU A 190 -1.11 -7.29 -22.67
CA LEU A 190 -1.07 -5.95 -23.25
C LEU A 190 -1.34 -4.91 -22.15
N LEU A 191 -2.43 -5.08 -21.41
CA LEU A 191 -2.78 -4.19 -20.32
C LEU A 191 -1.79 -4.30 -19.15
N TYR A 192 -1.21 -5.47 -18.90
CA TYR A 192 -0.10 -5.62 -17.95
C TYR A 192 1.07 -4.69 -18.30
N LYS A 193 1.56 -4.74 -19.55
CA LYS A 193 2.71 -3.94 -20.00
C LYS A 193 2.40 -2.45 -19.99
N GLU A 194 1.21 -2.05 -20.42
CA GLU A 194 0.77 -0.65 -20.40
C GLU A 194 0.81 -0.07 -18.97
N HIS A 195 0.16 -0.74 -18.02
CA HIS A 195 0.16 -0.29 -16.64
C HIS A 195 1.54 -0.35 -15.99
N LEU A 196 2.36 -1.35 -16.31
CA LEU A 196 3.73 -1.44 -15.82
C LEU A 196 4.57 -0.26 -16.31
N TYR A 197 4.53 0.06 -17.61
CA TYR A 197 5.27 1.18 -18.18
C TYR A 197 4.92 2.51 -17.49
N LEU A 198 3.63 2.78 -17.31
CA LEU A 198 3.16 3.98 -16.61
C LEU A 198 3.66 4.02 -15.16
N SER A 199 3.58 2.89 -14.44
CA SER A 199 4.09 2.78 -13.07
C SER A 199 5.59 3.09 -12.98
N LEU A 200 6.41 2.53 -13.87
CA LEU A 200 7.86 2.76 -13.90
C LEU A 200 8.20 4.23 -14.20
N SER A 201 7.48 4.85 -15.15
CA SER A 201 7.65 6.27 -15.46
C SER A 201 7.31 7.16 -14.25
N LEU A 202 6.25 6.83 -13.52
CA LEU A 202 5.83 7.58 -12.33
C LEU A 202 6.79 7.35 -11.15
N TYR A 203 7.31 6.13 -10.97
CA TYR A 203 8.36 5.86 -9.98
C TYR A 203 9.63 6.66 -10.28
N ARG A 204 10.05 6.77 -11.56
CA ARG A 204 11.15 7.67 -11.97
C ARG A 204 10.84 9.12 -11.61
N ALA A 205 9.66 9.63 -11.98
CA ALA A 205 9.26 11.01 -11.71
C ALA A 205 9.18 11.32 -10.19
N TRP A 206 8.81 10.34 -9.38
CA TRP A 206 8.81 10.44 -7.93
C TRP A 206 10.22 10.34 -7.31
N GLY A 207 11.24 9.88 -8.06
CA GLY A 207 12.60 9.66 -7.54
C GLY A 207 12.79 8.31 -6.86
N ALA A 208 11.84 7.38 -7.03
CA ALA A 208 11.93 6.00 -6.54
C ALA A 208 12.68 5.10 -7.55
N THR A 209 13.93 5.43 -7.87
CA THR A 209 14.78 4.74 -8.87
C THR A 209 15.01 3.26 -8.58
N ALA A 210 14.92 2.80 -7.32
CA ALA A 210 15.01 1.38 -6.97
C ALA A 210 13.79 0.56 -7.45
N LYS A 211 12.69 1.22 -7.84
CA LYS A 211 11.47 0.58 -8.36
C LYS A 211 11.44 0.47 -9.89
N VAL A 212 12.49 0.91 -10.55
CA VAL A 212 12.60 1.12 -12.00
C VAL A 212 13.51 0.06 -12.60
#